data_AF-A0A931F803-F1
#
_entry.id   AF-A0A931F803-F1
#
_cell.length_a   1.000
_cell.length_b   1.000
_cell.length_c   1.000
_cell.angle_alpha   90.00
_cell.angle_beta   90.00
_cell.angle_gamma   90.00
#
_symmetry.space_group_name_H-M   'P 1'
#
loop_
_entity.id
_entity.type
_entity.pdbx_description
1 polymer ?
#
loop_
_entity_poly.entity_id
_entity_poly.type
_entity_poly.pdbx_seq_one_letter_code
_entity_poly.pdbx_strand_id
1 'polypeptide(L)'
;MNILFTRSKQENDKLHQRITKNHINCYQLDLIKYFNLDFDFKEIENYDDIILSSKYTAELFSQNNSLKNKNFWVVGFQSRKILLEKGFLNIKSFENVKSLFKKIKSKIKSRTIYLSGDNYILAPLKTIKHKILYKAKYRKMLTKNQLTILKEIIFNKILFYSINSAKSFFF
;
A
#
# COMPACT_ATOMS: atom_id res chain seq x y z
N MET A 1 22.56 14.15 9.93
CA MET A 1 22.09 13.81 8.57
C MET A 1 20.60 14.15 8.48
N ASN A 2 20.19 14.92 7.47
CA ASN A 2 18.82 15.34 7.23
C ASN A 2 18.18 14.48 6.13
N ILE A 3 17.07 13.80 6.43
CA ILE A 3 16.32 12.98 5.45
C ILE A 3 14.89 13.49 5.34
N LEU A 4 14.39 13.63 4.10
CA LEU A 4 12.99 13.96 3.81
C LEU A 4 12.19 12.71 3.38
N PHE A 5 11.07 12.46 4.06
CA PHE A 5 10.12 11.40 3.70
C PHE A 5 8.92 11.95 2.95
N THR A 6 8.55 11.30 1.84
CA THR A 6 7.51 11.82 0.91
C THR A 6 6.26 10.94 0.78
N ARG A 7 5.98 10.05 1.75
CA ARG A 7 4.83 9.12 1.71
C ARG A 7 3.55 9.80 2.18
N SER A 8 2.58 9.00 2.63
CA SER A 8 1.48 9.49 3.45
C SER A 8 1.94 9.76 4.88
N LYS A 9 1.24 10.67 5.56
CA LYS A 9 1.46 11.03 6.97
C LYS A 9 1.70 9.81 7.86
N GLN A 10 0.74 8.88 7.83
CA GLN A 10 0.79 7.67 8.65
C GLN A 10 2.04 6.80 8.39
N GLU A 11 2.47 6.68 7.13
CA GLU A 11 3.65 5.89 6.79
C GLU A 11 4.94 6.63 7.14
N ASN A 12 4.96 7.96 7.00
CA ASN A 12 6.06 8.82 7.43
C ASN A 12 6.23 8.75 8.95
N ASP A 13 5.14 8.79 9.72
CA ASP A 13 5.16 8.68 11.19
C ASP A 13 5.71 7.32 11.65
N LYS A 14 5.23 6.21 11.05
CA LYS A 14 5.76 4.85 11.32
C LYS A 14 7.24 4.75 11.01
N LEU A 15 7.71 5.36 9.92
CA LEU A 15 9.12 5.34 9.54
C LEU A 15 9.97 6.19 10.47
N HIS A 16 9.48 7.38 10.83
CA HIS A 16 10.11 8.30 11.76
C HIS A 16 10.39 7.60 13.10
N GLN A 17 9.37 6.95 13.70
CA GLN A 17 9.51 6.19 14.95
C GLN A 17 10.55 5.06 14.89
N ARG A 18 10.81 4.49 13.70
CA ARG A 18 11.82 3.42 13.52
C ARG A 18 13.23 3.97 13.40
N ILE A 19 13.40 5.19 12.91
CA ILE A 19 14.71 5.78 12.55
C ILE A 19 15.22 6.75 13.63
N THR A 20 14.35 7.31 14.47
CA THR A 20 14.71 8.28 15.54
C THR A 20 15.74 7.79 16.55
N LYS A 21 16.15 6.52 16.52
CA LYS A 21 17.22 5.99 17.37
C LYS A 21 18.64 6.41 16.97
N ASN A 22 18.86 7.03 15.79
CA ASN A 22 20.19 7.11 15.17
C ASN A 22 20.77 8.51 14.87
N HIS A 23 20.51 9.57 15.65
CA HIS A 23 21.01 10.94 15.36
C HIS A 23 20.67 11.46 13.92
N ILE A 24 19.59 10.95 13.33
CA ILE A 24 19.11 11.35 12.01
C ILE A 24 17.93 12.30 12.18
N ASN A 25 18.06 13.51 11.65
CA ASN A 25 16.97 14.45 11.56
C ASN A 25 16.05 14.04 10.42
N CYS A 26 14.80 13.73 10.75
CA CYS A 26 13.82 13.25 9.79
C CYS A 26 12.73 14.30 9.60
N TYR A 27 12.51 14.69 8.36
CA TYR A 27 11.48 15.64 7.95
C TYR A 27 10.42 14.93 7.14
N GLN A 28 9.18 15.43 7.21
CA GLN A 28 8.05 14.82 6.53
C GLN A 28 7.40 15.81 5.57
N LEU A 29 7.15 15.35 4.36
CA LEU A 29 6.36 16.07 3.36
C LEU A 29 5.33 15.11 2.77
N ASP A 30 4.10 15.18 3.27
CA ASP A 30 3.07 14.23 2.89
C ASP A 30 2.57 14.48 1.46
N LEU A 31 3.14 13.76 0.48
CA LEU A 31 2.79 13.89 -0.93
C LEU A 31 1.67 12.93 -1.37
N ILE A 32 1.36 11.93 -0.55
CA ILE A 32 0.37 10.90 -0.86
C ILE A 32 -0.72 10.89 0.21
N LYS A 33 -1.98 10.93 -0.22
CA LYS A 33 -3.13 10.72 0.65
C LYS A 33 -3.97 9.57 0.12
N TYR A 34 -4.25 8.60 0.97
CA TYR A 34 -5.14 7.49 0.65
C TYR A 34 -6.54 7.80 1.15
N PHE A 35 -7.54 7.48 0.32
CA PHE A 35 -8.95 7.59 0.65
C PHE A 35 -9.59 6.23 0.46
N ASN A 36 -10.17 5.69 1.52
CA ASN A 36 -10.97 4.47 1.41
C ASN A 36 -12.21 4.77 0.58
N LEU A 37 -12.56 3.82 -0.28
CA LEU A 37 -13.88 3.76 -0.90
C LEU A 37 -14.77 2.88 -0.03
N ASP A 38 -16.07 3.15 -0.05
CA ASP A 38 -17.01 2.32 0.69
C ASP A 38 -17.03 0.90 0.13
N PHE A 39 -16.91 -0.08 1.02
CA PHE A 39 -17.07 -1.48 0.69
C PHE A 39 -17.53 -2.25 1.94
N ASP A 40 -18.39 -3.25 1.73
CA ASP A 40 -18.79 -4.16 2.79
C ASP A 40 -17.88 -5.40 2.78
N PHE A 41 -17.33 -5.76 3.94
CA PHE A 41 -16.57 -6.99 4.12
C PHE A 41 -17.44 -8.25 3.93
N LYS A 42 -18.76 -8.18 4.17
CA LYS A 42 -19.68 -9.29 3.94
C LYS A 42 -19.71 -9.72 2.48
N GLU A 43 -19.55 -8.78 1.54
CA GLU A 43 -19.42 -9.13 0.12
C GLU A 43 -18.20 -10.03 -0.13
N ILE A 44 -17.15 -9.88 0.68
CA ILE A 44 -15.88 -10.62 0.53
C ILE A 44 -15.98 -12.03 1.10
N GLU A 45 -16.90 -12.29 2.04
CA GLU A 45 -17.10 -13.61 2.65
C GLU A 45 -17.52 -14.67 1.61
N ASN A 46 -18.10 -14.23 0.49
CA ASN A 46 -18.48 -15.09 -0.63
C ASN A 46 -17.29 -15.58 -1.48
N TYR A 47 -16.07 -15.11 -1.23
CA TYR A 47 -14.89 -15.53 -1.98
C TYR A 47 -14.02 -16.49 -1.16
N ASP A 48 -13.38 -17.46 -1.83
CA ASP A 48 -12.48 -18.42 -1.19
C ASP A 48 -11.02 -17.94 -1.25
N ASP A 49 -10.70 -17.23 -2.33
CA ASP A 49 -9.38 -16.71 -2.66
C ASP A 49 -9.43 -15.18 -2.74
N ILE A 50 -8.62 -14.52 -1.93
CA ILE A 50 -8.56 -13.06 -1.81
C ILE A 50 -7.16 -12.61 -2.22
N ILE A 51 -7.08 -11.81 -3.27
CA ILE A 51 -5.82 -11.24 -3.76
C ILE A 51 -5.70 -9.80 -3.26
N LEU A 52 -4.65 -9.50 -2.49
CA LEU A 52 -4.35 -8.16 -1.99
C LEU A 52 -3.12 -7.59 -2.70
N SER A 53 -3.30 -6.52 -3.46
CA SER A 53 -2.27 -5.99 -4.35
C SER A 53 -1.26 -5.05 -3.68
N SER A 54 -1.49 -4.67 -2.43
CA SER A 54 -0.70 -3.64 -1.75
C SER A 54 -0.63 -3.83 -0.24
N LYS A 55 0.36 -3.20 0.38
CA LYS A 55 0.47 -3.10 1.84
C LYS A 55 -0.80 -2.47 2.44
N TYR A 56 -1.34 -1.44 1.81
CA TYR A 56 -2.52 -0.72 2.29
C TYR A 56 -3.77 -1.62 2.35
N THR A 57 -4.03 -2.38 1.29
CA THR A 57 -5.11 -3.40 1.29
C THR A 57 -4.89 -4.46 2.38
N ALA A 58 -3.64 -4.85 2.65
CA ALA A 58 -3.35 -5.80 3.73
C ALA A 58 -3.63 -5.20 5.12
N GLU A 59 -3.24 -3.95 5.38
CA GLU A 59 -3.54 -3.28 6.65
C GLU A 59 -5.05 -3.19 6.91
N LEU A 60 -5.81 -2.83 5.89
CA LEU A 60 -7.27 -2.72 5.95
C LEU A 60 -7.94 -4.07 6.22
N PHE A 61 -7.47 -5.15 5.59
CA PHE A 61 -7.99 -6.50 5.84
C PHE A 61 -7.55 -7.10 7.17
N SER A 62 -6.37 -6.71 7.66
CA SER A 62 -5.82 -7.24 8.90
C SER A 62 -6.66 -6.93 10.15
N GLN A 63 -7.62 -6.00 10.02
CA GLN A 63 -8.54 -5.59 11.06
C GLN A 63 -9.80 -6.48 11.12
N ASN A 64 -10.07 -7.29 10.10
CA ASN A 64 -11.28 -8.12 10.03
C ASN A 64 -11.00 -9.59 10.39
N ASN A 65 -11.57 -10.05 11.50
CA ASN A 65 -11.40 -11.42 11.99
C ASN A 65 -12.21 -12.47 11.21
N SER A 66 -13.36 -12.12 10.59
CA SER A 66 -14.23 -13.11 9.92
C SER A 66 -13.57 -13.74 8.70
N LEU A 67 -12.55 -13.08 8.15
CA LEU A 67 -11.85 -13.50 6.94
C LEU A 67 -10.59 -14.33 7.19
N LYS A 68 -10.17 -14.58 8.44
CA LYS A 68 -8.87 -15.22 8.75
C LYS A 68 -8.66 -16.60 8.13
N ASN A 69 -9.74 -17.35 7.92
CA ASN A 69 -9.70 -18.71 7.37
C ASN A 69 -9.65 -18.76 5.84
N LYS A 70 -9.80 -17.61 5.15
CA LYS A 70 -9.74 -17.52 3.68
C LYS A 70 -8.31 -17.65 3.15
N ASN A 71 -8.18 -17.96 1.87
CA ASN A 71 -6.87 -18.00 1.21
C ASN A 71 -6.47 -16.59 0.76
N PHE A 72 -5.29 -16.14 1.16
CA PHE A 72 -4.74 -14.84 0.79
C PHE A 72 -3.57 -14.97 -0.17
N TRP A 73 -3.64 -14.22 -1.27
CA TRP A 73 -2.58 -14.08 -2.25
C TRP A 73 -2.11 -12.64 -2.24
N VAL A 74 -0.96 -12.37 -1.65
CA VAL A 74 -0.52 -11.01 -1.37
C VAL A 74 0.68 -10.61 -2.20
N VAL A 75 0.71 -9.35 -2.61
CA VAL A 75 1.89 -8.75 -3.25
C VAL A 75 2.75 -8.04 -2.19
N GLY A 76 4.01 -8.43 -2.13
CA GLY A 76 5.02 -7.88 -1.25
C GLY A 76 5.15 -8.61 0.09
N PHE A 77 6.39 -8.70 0.58
CA PHE A 77 6.72 -9.30 1.87
C PHE A 77 6.02 -8.60 3.05
N GLN A 78 5.97 -7.26 3.01
CA GLN A 78 5.35 -6.47 4.09
C GLN A 78 3.85 -6.78 4.23
N SER A 79 3.13 -6.95 3.12
CA SER A 79 1.72 -7.33 3.11
C SER A 79 1.49 -8.68 3.79
N ARG A 80 2.35 -9.67 3.50
CA ARG A 80 2.31 -10.98 4.18
C ARG A 80 2.56 -10.86 5.67
N LYS A 81 3.58 -10.09 6.05
CA LYS A 81 3.96 -9.88 7.46
C LYS A 81 2.80 -9.31 8.28
N ILE A 82 2.13 -8.27 7.76
CA ILE A 82 0.97 -7.64 8.41
C ILE A 82 -0.14 -8.65 8.73
N LEU A 83 -0.47 -9.51 7.76
CA LEU A 83 -1.54 -10.51 7.95
C LEU A 83 -1.12 -11.61 8.93
N LEU A 84 0.12 -12.11 8.84
CA LEU A 84 0.65 -13.10 9.78
C LEU A 84 0.62 -12.58 11.23
N GLU A 85 1.04 -11.33 11.45
CA GLU A 85 1.01 -10.68 12.76
C GLU A 85 -0.41 -10.53 13.33
N LYS A 86 -1.45 -10.62 12.49
CA LYS A 86 -2.85 -10.60 12.90
C LYS A 86 -3.50 -11.99 12.94
N GLY A 87 -2.72 -13.05 12.75
CA GLY A 87 -3.18 -14.44 12.89
C GLY A 87 -3.88 -14.99 11.65
N PHE A 88 -3.67 -14.41 10.48
CA PHE A 88 -4.08 -15.03 9.21
C PHE A 88 -3.06 -16.12 8.85
N LEU A 89 -3.54 -17.32 8.52
CA LEU A 89 -2.66 -18.50 8.35
C LEU A 89 -2.40 -18.85 6.87
N ASN A 90 -3.43 -18.73 6.02
CA ASN A 90 -3.39 -19.21 4.64
C ASN A 90 -2.89 -18.13 3.67
N ILE A 91 -1.62 -17.73 3.77
CA ILE A 91 -1.06 -16.61 2.99
C ILE A 91 0.08 -17.04 2.05
N LYS A 92 -0.08 -16.75 0.76
CA LYS A 92 0.96 -16.88 -0.26
C LYS A 92 1.42 -15.49 -0.72
N SER A 93 2.72 -15.21 -0.64
CA SER A 93 3.29 -13.94 -1.08
C SER A 93 3.97 -14.01 -2.44
N PHE A 94 3.87 -12.93 -3.19
CA PHE A 94 4.49 -12.74 -4.49
C PHE A 94 5.24 -11.42 -4.50
N GLU A 95 6.30 -11.36 -5.30
CA GLU A 95 7.12 -10.17 -5.40
C GLU A 95 6.36 -9.01 -6.07
N ASN A 96 5.56 -9.31 -7.10
CA ASN A 96 4.83 -8.34 -7.89
C ASN A 96 3.55 -8.95 -8.48
N VAL A 97 2.64 -8.10 -8.96
CA VAL A 97 1.35 -8.51 -9.53
C VAL A 97 1.54 -9.43 -10.77
N LYS A 98 2.60 -9.22 -11.56
CA LYS A 98 2.89 -10.03 -12.74
C LYS A 98 3.25 -11.47 -12.37
N SER A 99 4.12 -11.66 -11.37
CA SER A 99 4.50 -12.99 -10.90
C SER A 99 3.35 -13.70 -10.17
N LEU A 100 2.49 -12.94 -9.49
CA LEU A 100 1.22 -13.43 -8.94
C LEU A 100 0.36 -14.02 -10.05
N PHE A 101 -0.06 -13.21 -11.04
CA PHE A 101 -0.94 -13.68 -12.11
C PHE A 101 -0.34 -14.80 -12.95
N LYS A 102 0.98 -14.81 -13.18
CA LYS A 102 1.66 -15.93 -13.85
C LYS A 102 1.50 -17.26 -13.09
N LYS A 103 1.61 -17.24 -11.76
CA LYS A 103 1.53 -18.44 -10.92
C LYS A 103 0.11 -18.92 -10.64
N ILE A 104 -0.85 -17.99 -10.59
CA ILE A 104 -2.24 -18.33 -10.25
C ILE A 104 -3.11 -18.64 -11.47
N LYS A 105 -2.63 -18.39 -12.70
CA LYS A 105 -3.40 -18.56 -13.95
C LYS A 105 -4.08 -19.93 -14.09
N SER A 106 -3.47 -21.01 -13.58
CA SER A 106 -4.04 -22.38 -13.58
C SER A 106 -4.66 -22.82 -12.24
N LYS A 107 -4.63 -21.97 -11.21
CA LYS A 107 -5.04 -22.27 -9.83
C LYS A 107 -6.19 -21.40 -9.32
N ILE A 108 -6.60 -20.39 -10.09
CA ILE A 108 -7.71 -19.50 -9.75
C ILE A 108 -9.02 -20.26 -9.82
N LYS A 109 -9.72 -20.30 -8.69
CA LYS A 109 -11.10 -20.76 -8.60
C LYS A 109 -12.05 -19.67 -9.05
N SER A 110 -13.26 -20.04 -9.45
CA SER A 110 -14.34 -19.11 -9.82
C SER A 110 -14.69 -18.12 -8.69
N ARG A 111 -14.38 -18.46 -7.44
CA ARG A 111 -14.63 -17.63 -6.24
C ARG A 111 -13.38 -16.86 -5.80
N THR A 112 -12.74 -16.15 -6.74
CA THR A 112 -11.57 -15.31 -6.47
C THR A 112 -11.87 -13.83 -6.63
N ILE A 113 -11.44 -13.01 -5.68
CA ILE A 113 -11.52 -11.54 -5.75
C ILE A 113 -10.14 -10.88 -5.69
N TYR A 114 -9.94 -9.89 -6.56
CA TYR A 114 -8.79 -9.01 -6.59
C TYR A 114 -9.15 -7.66 -5.98
N LEU A 115 -8.36 -7.24 -4.99
CA LEU A 115 -8.57 -6.03 -4.21
C LEU A 115 -7.36 -5.11 -4.36
N SER A 116 -7.58 -3.91 -4.87
CA SER A 116 -6.51 -2.97 -5.22
C SER A 116 -6.83 -1.52 -4.89
N GLY A 117 -5.83 -0.66 -5.03
CA GLY A 117 -6.04 0.78 -5.23
C GLY A 117 -6.45 1.10 -6.66
N ASP A 118 -6.78 2.36 -6.93
CA ASP A 118 -7.14 2.89 -8.25
C ASP A 118 -5.97 2.97 -9.24
N ASN A 119 -4.74 2.92 -8.74
CA ASN A 119 -3.51 2.96 -9.52
C ASN A 119 -2.98 1.56 -9.91
N TYR A 120 -3.84 0.55 -10.01
CA TYR A 120 -3.43 -0.81 -10.37
C TYR A 120 -2.88 -0.86 -11.81
N ILE A 121 -1.73 -1.52 -11.98
CA ILE A 121 -0.97 -1.51 -13.24
C ILE A 121 -1.42 -2.63 -14.20
N LEU A 122 -1.99 -3.71 -13.66
CA LEU A 122 -2.40 -4.88 -14.43
C LEU A 122 -3.84 -5.22 -14.14
N ALA A 123 -4.66 -5.26 -15.19
CA ALA A 123 -6.01 -5.78 -15.09
C ALA A 123 -5.99 -7.25 -14.64
N PRO A 124 -6.89 -7.66 -13.74
CA PRO A 124 -7.00 -9.06 -13.36
C PRO A 124 -7.50 -9.90 -14.53
N LEU A 125 -7.31 -11.22 -14.42
CA LEU A 125 -7.90 -12.16 -15.37
C LEU A 125 -9.44 -12.04 -15.35
N LYS A 126 -10.10 -12.23 -16.51
CA LYS A 126 -11.57 -12.11 -16.64
C LYS A 126 -12.37 -12.94 -15.63
N THR A 127 -11.80 -14.04 -15.16
CA THR A 127 -12.41 -14.96 -14.18
C THR A 127 -12.32 -14.48 -12.73
N ILE A 128 -11.61 -13.38 -12.46
CA ILE A 128 -11.42 -12.84 -11.12
C ILE A 128 -12.27 -11.58 -10.98
N LYS A 129 -13.10 -11.52 -9.94
CA LYS A 129 -13.82 -10.29 -9.63
C LYS A 129 -12.82 -9.22 -9.19
N HIS A 130 -12.96 -7.99 -9.67
CA HIS A 130 -12.13 -6.87 -9.24
C HIS A 130 -12.93 -5.88 -8.41
N LYS A 131 -12.37 -5.40 -7.30
CA LYS A 131 -12.87 -4.25 -6.54
C LYS A 131 -11.74 -3.30 -6.18
N ILE A 132 -11.94 -2.01 -6.43
CA ILE A 132 -11.04 -0.94 -5.98
C ILE A 132 -11.49 -0.54 -4.57
N LEU A 133 -10.58 -0.57 -3.61
CA LEU A 133 -10.88 -0.29 -2.19
C LEU A 133 -10.44 1.08 -1.74
N TYR A 134 -9.52 1.71 -2.47
CA TYR A 134 -9.03 3.02 -2.11
C TYR A 134 -8.54 3.78 -3.34
N LYS A 135 -8.46 5.10 -3.20
CA LYS A 135 -7.82 6.01 -4.16
C LYS A 135 -6.57 6.61 -3.58
N ALA A 136 -5.49 6.63 -4.36
CA ALA A 136 -4.26 7.34 -4.02
C ALA A 136 -4.29 8.73 -4.66
N LYS A 137 -4.49 9.77 -3.85
CA LYS A 137 -4.37 11.16 -4.30
C LYS A 137 -2.98 11.67 -4.04
N TYR A 138 -2.37 12.19 -5.09
CA TYR A 138 -1.07 12.83 -5.03
C TYR A 138 -1.23 14.34 -4.94
N ARG A 139 -0.38 14.97 -4.12
CA ARG A 139 -0.42 16.42 -3.94
C ARG A 139 0.04 17.10 -5.22
N LYS A 140 -0.72 18.08 -5.70
CA LYS A 140 -0.38 18.82 -6.94
C LYS A 140 0.47 20.06 -6.71
N MET A 141 0.44 20.60 -5.49
CA MET A 141 1.17 21.82 -5.13
C MET A 141 1.58 21.78 -3.65
N LEU A 142 2.79 22.25 -3.37
CA LEU A 142 3.28 22.46 -2.03
C LEU A 142 2.76 23.79 -1.48
N THR A 143 2.54 23.87 -0.16
CA THR A 143 2.17 25.14 0.47
C THR A 143 3.38 26.07 0.56
N LYS A 144 3.15 27.38 0.72
CA LYS A 144 4.25 28.35 0.93
C LYS A 144 5.15 27.94 2.10
N ASN A 145 4.58 27.55 3.23
CA ASN A 145 5.35 27.09 4.40
C ASN A 145 6.21 25.85 4.08
N GLN A 146 5.67 24.89 3.31
CA GLN A 146 6.45 23.72 2.89
C GLN A 146 7.61 24.12 1.98
N LEU A 147 7.38 25.04 1.04
CA LEU A 147 8.44 25.55 0.17
C LEU A 147 9.52 26.30 0.95
N THR A 148 9.14 27.08 1.97
CA THR A 148 10.10 27.77 2.86
C THR A 148 10.98 26.76 3.59
N ILE A 149 10.38 25.77 4.25
CA ILE A 149 11.13 24.69 4.93
C ILE A 149 12.08 23.98 3.97
N LEU A 150 11.63 23.71 2.73
CA LEU A 150 12.46 23.06 1.72
C LEU A 150 13.66 23.90 1.27
N LYS A 151 13.57 25.23 1.35
CA LYS A 151 14.67 26.15 1.01
C LYS A 151 15.66 26.34 2.15
N GLU A 152 15.19 26.29 3.39
CA GLU A 152 16.02 26.53 4.57
C GLU A 152 16.87 25.32 4.99
N ILE A 153 16.46 24.11 4.59
CA ILE A 153 17.08 22.87 5.04
C ILE A 153 17.85 22.21 3.90
N ILE A 154 19.14 21.97 4.11
CA ILE A 154 19.94 21.13 3.24
C ILE A 154 19.64 19.66 3.56
N PHE A 155 18.90 18.98 2.69
CA PHE A 155 18.63 17.55 2.81
C PHE A 155 19.77 16.72 2.23
N ASN A 156 20.26 15.75 2.99
CA ASN A 156 21.25 14.78 2.48
C ASN A 156 20.58 13.70 1.61
N LYS A 157 19.31 13.37 1.92
CA LYS A 157 18.53 12.36 1.18
C LYS A 157 17.06 12.76 1.11
N ILE A 158 16.44 12.52 -0.04
CA ILE A 158 14.98 12.61 -0.22
C ILE A 158 14.50 11.25 -0.69
N LEU A 159 13.56 10.66 0.03
CA LEU A 159 13.07 9.31 -0.27
C LEU A 159 11.74 9.39 -1.02
N PHE A 160 11.74 8.94 -2.27
CA PHE A 160 10.54 8.80 -3.10
C PHE A 160 10.09 7.33 -3.17
N TYR A 161 8.78 7.11 -3.05
CA TYR A 161 8.21 5.76 -2.92
C TYR A 161 7.26 5.39 -4.07
N SER A 162 7.12 6.29 -5.03
CA SER A 162 6.46 6.07 -6.32
C SER A 162 6.89 7.15 -7.31
N ILE A 163 6.75 6.88 -8.60
CA ILE A 163 6.97 7.88 -9.65
C ILE A 163 6.05 9.09 -9.45
N ASN A 164 4.79 8.86 -9.04
CA ASN A 164 3.81 9.91 -8.83
C ASN A 164 4.17 10.83 -7.65
N SER A 165 4.73 10.29 -6.56
CA SER A 165 5.26 11.12 -5.47
C SER A 165 6.46 11.97 -5.90
N ALA A 166 7.34 11.43 -6.76
CA ALA A 166 8.45 12.21 -7.30
C ALA A 166 7.93 13.35 -8.20
N LYS A 167 6.97 13.06 -9.09
CA LYS A 167 6.31 14.08 -9.91
C LYS A 167 5.67 15.18 -9.05
N SER A 168 4.97 14.80 -7.98
CA SER A 168 4.33 15.76 -7.05
C SER A 168 5.31 16.67 -6.31
N PHE A 169 6.59 16.30 -6.27
CA PHE A 169 7.63 17.08 -5.61
C PHE A 169 8.30 18.07 -6.58
N PHE A 170 8.49 17.66 -7.84
CA PHE A 170 9.20 18.44 -8.85
C PHE A 170 8.29 19.29 -9.75
N PHE A 171 6.99 18.97 -9.82
CA PHE A 171 5.97 19.67 -10.62
C PHE A 171 4.86 20.19 -9.70
#